data_AF-A0A392R7A1-F1
#
_entry.id   AF-A0A392R7A1-F1
#
_cell.length_a   1.000
_cell.length_b   1.000
_cell.length_c   1.000
_cell.angle_alpha   90.00
_cell.angle_beta   90.00
_cell.angle_gamma   90.00
#
_symmetry.space_group_name_H-M   'P 1'
#
loop_
_entity.id
_entity.type
_entity.pdbx_description
1 polymer ?
#
loop_
_entity_poly.entity_id
_entity_poly.type
_entity_poly.pdbx_seq_one_letter_code
_entity_poly.pdbx_strand_id
1 'polypeptide(L)'
;MPTGELRSPPKSTNNSTAVIGFEDEGWLWSQIKAEARRDAESEPALASYLYSTILSHASLERSLSFHLGNKLCSSTLLSTLLYDLFLNAFAT
;
A
#
# COMPACT_ATOMS: atom_id res chain seq x y z
N MET A 1 24.10 41.03 28.38
CA MET A 1 23.05 40.25 29.09
C MET A 1 22.04 41.27 29.60
N PRO A 2 20.73 41.14 29.27
CA PRO A 2 19.83 40.06 29.74
C PRO A 2 19.17 39.29 28.56
N THR A 3 19.14 37.96 28.53
CA THR A 3 18.14 37.02 29.10
C THR A 3 16.68 37.34 28.74
N GLY A 4 16.15 36.62 27.74
CA GLY A 4 14.73 36.55 27.41
C GLY A 4 14.48 35.33 26.54
N GLU A 5 13.88 34.31 27.12
CA GLU A 5 13.84 32.91 26.70
C GLU A 5 13.25 32.66 25.31
N LEU A 6 13.92 31.80 24.54
CA LEU A 6 13.37 31.11 23.38
C LEU A 6 12.23 30.19 23.85
N ARG A 7 11.00 30.69 23.86
CA ARG A 7 9.80 29.87 24.05
C ARG A 7 9.64 28.97 22.83
N SER A 8 10.23 27.79 22.88
CA SER A 8 9.90 26.68 21.98
C SER A 8 8.39 26.40 22.04
N PRO A 9 7.71 26.17 20.90
CA PRO A 9 6.32 25.76 20.94
C PRO A 9 6.20 24.40 21.66
N PRO A 10 5.09 24.16 22.38
CA PRO A 10 4.90 22.91 23.09
C PRO A 10 4.89 21.76 22.08
N LYS A 11 5.77 20.77 22.28
CA LYS A 11 5.54 19.42 21.73
C LYS A 11 4.26 18.93 22.39
N SER A 12 3.15 18.94 21.65
CA SER A 12 1.91 18.30 22.08
C SER A 12 2.14 16.79 22.03
N THR A 13 2.73 16.30 23.11
CA THR A 13 2.73 14.91 23.51
C THR A 13 1.35 14.59 24.04
N ASN A 14 0.50 13.96 23.24
CA ASN A 14 -0.71 13.34 23.75
C ASN A 14 -1.46 12.50 22.69
N ASN A 15 -1.27 11.20 22.82
CA ASN A 15 -2.26 10.13 22.62
C ASN A 15 -2.88 9.97 21.22
N SER A 16 -2.23 9.20 20.35
CA SER A 16 -2.84 8.76 19.08
C SER A 16 -2.78 7.25 18.86
N THR A 17 -2.59 6.41 19.88
CA THR A 17 -2.41 4.94 19.67
C THR A 17 -3.69 4.20 19.27
N ALA A 18 -4.85 4.88 19.18
CA ALA A 18 -6.14 4.25 18.81
C ALA A 18 -6.78 4.83 17.53
N VAL A 19 -6.15 5.79 16.84
CA VAL A 19 -6.69 6.43 15.61
C VAL A 19 -5.90 6.05 14.34
N ILE A 20 -4.89 5.18 14.47
CA ILE A 20 -3.89 4.90 13.41
C ILE A 20 -4.42 3.98 12.29
N GLY A 21 -5.58 3.34 12.46
CA GLY A 21 -5.94 2.17 11.64
C GLY A 21 -6.43 2.41 10.21
N PHE A 22 -7.01 3.57 9.87
CA PHE A 22 -7.71 3.73 8.58
C PHE A 22 -7.14 4.83 7.67
N GLU A 23 -6.58 5.90 8.24
CA GLU A 23 -5.92 6.95 7.44
C GLU A 23 -4.55 6.47 6.93
N ASP A 24 -3.88 5.60 7.68
CA ASP A 24 -2.55 5.07 7.36
C ASP A 24 -2.60 4.17 6.12
N GLU A 25 -3.62 3.32 5.99
CA GLU A 25 -3.73 2.41 4.84
C GLU A 25 -4.00 3.16 3.52
N GLY A 26 -4.89 4.15 3.54
CA GLY A 26 -5.17 4.96 2.35
C GLY A 26 -3.95 5.78 1.92
N TRP A 27 -3.19 6.31 2.90
CA TRP A 27 -1.93 6.99 2.64
C TRP A 27 -0.87 6.03 2.08
N LEU A 28 -0.68 4.88 2.70
CA LEU A 28 0.26 3.83 2.27
C LEU A 28 -0.05 3.38 0.85
N TRP A 29 -1.31 3.07 0.54
CA TRP A 29 -1.71 2.66 -0.80
C TRP A 29 -1.45 3.74 -1.84
N SER A 30 -1.66 5.00 -1.50
CA SER A 30 -1.33 6.13 -2.36
C SER A 30 0.17 6.22 -2.64
N GLN A 31 1.02 5.98 -1.63
CA GLN A 31 2.48 5.93 -1.83
C GLN A 31 2.89 4.77 -2.76
N ILE A 32 2.33 3.57 -2.55
CA ILE A 32 2.60 2.41 -3.40
C ILE A 32 2.23 2.70 -4.86
N LYS A 33 1.08 3.32 -5.13
CA LYS A 33 0.69 3.70 -6.49
C LYS A 33 1.61 4.75 -7.10
N ALA A 34 2.10 5.71 -6.30
CA ALA A 34 3.02 6.73 -6.77
C ALA A 34 4.39 6.13 -7.14
N GLU A 35 4.90 5.22 -6.33
CA GLU A 35 6.13 4.45 -6.61
C GLU A 35 5.98 3.59 -7.86
N ALA A 36 4.94 2.76 -7.93
CA ALA A 36 4.69 1.91 -9.09
C ALA A 36 4.53 2.68 -10.40
N ARG A 37 4.00 3.91 -10.36
CA ARG A 37 3.91 4.78 -11.54
C ARG A 37 5.28 5.25 -12.00
N ARG A 38 6.10 5.76 -11.09
CA ARG A 38 7.48 6.18 -11.41
C ARG A 38 8.28 5.02 -12.00
N ASP A 39 8.16 3.84 -11.40
CA ASP A 39 8.87 2.64 -11.87
C ASP A 39 8.39 2.22 -13.27
N ALA A 40 7.08 2.21 -13.50
CA ALA A 40 6.50 1.88 -14.81
C ALA A 40 6.89 2.88 -15.92
N GLU A 41 7.06 4.16 -15.57
CA GLU A 41 7.54 5.19 -16.49
C GLU A 41 9.05 5.06 -16.77
N SER A 42 9.83 4.63 -15.77
CA SER A 42 11.28 4.47 -15.88
C SER A 42 11.71 3.18 -16.58
N GLU A 43 10.93 2.10 -16.43
CA GLU A 43 11.27 0.75 -16.89
C GLU A 43 10.12 0.16 -17.75
N PRO A 44 10.15 0.38 -19.08
CA PRO A 44 9.10 -0.08 -19.99
C PRO A 44 8.87 -1.59 -19.96
N ALA A 45 9.90 -2.40 -19.65
CA ALA A 45 9.76 -3.85 -19.57
C ALA A 45 8.85 -4.29 -18.41
N LEU A 46 8.78 -3.50 -17.34
CA LEU A 46 7.95 -3.78 -16.15
C LEU A 46 6.61 -3.07 -16.17
N ALA A 47 6.40 -2.09 -17.06
CA ALA A 47 5.23 -1.22 -17.07
C ALA A 47 3.90 -1.99 -17.08
N SER A 48 3.76 -3.00 -17.95
CA SER A 48 2.52 -3.80 -18.02
C SER A 48 2.25 -4.60 -16.76
N TYR A 49 3.31 -5.11 -16.11
CA TYR A 49 3.20 -5.87 -14.87
C TYR A 49 2.80 -4.98 -13.69
N LEU A 50 3.44 -3.81 -13.55
CA LEU A 50 3.10 -2.83 -12.51
C LEU A 50 1.69 -2.27 -12.73
N TYR A 51 1.29 -2.09 -13.98
CA TYR A 51 -0.08 -1.68 -14.30
C TYR A 51 -1.10 -2.73 -13.83
N SER A 52 -0.94 -3.98 -14.27
CA SER A 52 -1.89 -5.06 -13.97
C SER A 52 -1.90 -5.46 -12.50
N THR A 53 -0.77 -5.34 -11.80
CA THR A 53 -0.64 -5.76 -10.40
C THR A 53 -1.06 -4.65 -9.43
N ILE A 54 -0.76 -3.38 -9.75
CA ILE A 54 -0.91 -2.26 -8.80
C ILE A 54 -1.82 -1.17 -9.36
N LEU A 55 -1.47 -0.57 -10.50
CA LEU A 55 -2.08 0.69 -10.94
C LEU A 55 -3.55 0.54 -11.33
N SER A 56 -3.97 -0.63 -11.84
CA SER A 56 -5.36 -0.95 -12.18
C SER A 56 -6.25 -1.24 -10.98
N HIS A 57 -5.69 -1.42 -9.78
CA HIS A 57 -6.45 -1.79 -8.59
C HIS A 57 -6.86 -0.56 -7.76
N ALA A 58 -8.02 -0.69 -7.10
CA ALA A 58 -8.60 0.35 -6.26
C ALA A 58 -8.08 0.31 -4.81
N SER A 59 -7.64 -0.86 -4.32
CA SER A 59 -7.19 -1.05 -2.94
C SER A 59 -5.97 -1.97 -2.85
N LEU A 60 -5.27 -1.90 -1.72
CA LEU A 60 -4.06 -2.68 -1.44
C LEU A 60 -4.35 -4.19 -1.44
N GLU A 61 -5.47 -4.60 -0.85
CA GLU A 61 -5.87 -6.00 -0.69
C GLU A 61 -6.15 -6.66 -2.03
N ARG A 62 -6.78 -5.94 -2.98
CA ARG A 62 -7.00 -6.45 -4.34
C ARG A 62 -5.68 -6.62 -5.10
N SER A 63 -4.79 -5.63 -4.99
CA SER A 63 -3.44 -5.69 -5.59
C SER A 63 -2.65 -6.87 -5.02
N LEU A 64 -2.66 -7.02 -3.69
CA LEU A 64 -1.93 -8.10 -3.01
C LEU A 64 -2.51 -9.47 -3.33
N SER A 65 -3.84 -9.60 -3.36
CA SER A 65 -4.51 -10.84 -3.78
C SER A 65 -4.12 -11.23 -5.20
N PHE A 66 -4.04 -10.25 -6.12
CA PHE A 66 -3.66 -10.50 -7.51
C PHE A 66 -2.19 -10.92 -7.61
N HIS A 67 -1.31 -10.22 -6.88
CA HIS A 67 0.11 -10.56 -6.84
C HIS A 67 0.34 -11.97 -6.28
N LEU A 68 -0.25 -12.28 -5.12
CA LEU A 68 -0.14 -13.59 -4.47
C LEU A 68 -0.74 -14.71 -5.32
N GLY A 69 -1.90 -14.47 -5.95
CA GLY A 69 -2.52 -15.41 -6.86
C GLY A 69 -1.60 -15.80 -8.00
N ASN A 70 -0.93 -14.82 -8.62
CA ASN A 70 0.05 -15.09 -9.68
C ASN A 70 1.38 -15.68 -9.18
N LYS A 71 1.81 -15.37 -7.95
CA LYS A 71 3.05 -15.92 -7.37
C LYS A 71 2.93 -17.36 -6.90
N LEU A 72 1.76 -17.75 -6.38
CA LEU A 72 1.53 -19.04 -5.75
C LEU A 72 0.79 -20.03 -6.64
N CYS A 73 0.42 -19.63 -7.87
CA CYS A 73 -0.24 -20.52 -8.81
C CYS A 73 0.67 -21.69 -9.23
N SER A 74 0.04 -22.80 -9.58
CA SER A 74 0.69 -24.02 -10.06
C SER A 74 -0.22 -24.73 -11.07
N SER A 75 0.21 -25.88 -11.59
CA SER A 75 -0.64 -26.74 -12.43
C SER A 75 -1.89 -27.25 -11.71
N THR A 76 -1.89 -27.23 -10.38
CA THR A 76 -3.04 -27.64 -9.55
C THR A 76 -3.91 -26.45 -9.13
N LEU A 77 -3.30 -25.30 -8.81
CA LEU A 77 -4.00 -24.12 -8.28
C LEU A 77 -3.88 -22.96 -9.26
N LEU A 78 -5.00 -22.58 -9.87
CA LEU A 78 -5.06 -21.46 -10.80
C LEU A 78 -4.87 -20.12 -10.08
N SER A 79 -4.22 -19.16 -10.74
CA SER A 79 -4.01 -17.82 -10.17
C SER A 79 -5.32 -17.08 -9.88
N THR A 80 -6.35 -17.27 -10.70
CA THR A 80 -7.68 -16.69 -10.49
C THR A 80 -8.38 -17.27 -9.27
N LEU A 81 -8.28 -18.59 -9.07
CA LEU A 81 -8.82 -19.25 -7.86
C LEU A 81 -8.13 -18.72 -6.59
N LEU A 82 -6.80 -18.60 -6.63
CA LEU A 82 -6.04 -18.07 -5.50
C LEU A 82 -6.31 -16.59 -5.27
N TYR A 83 -6.50 -15.80 -6.33
CA TYR A 83 -6.93 -14.40 -6.23
C TYR A 83 -8.24 -14.28 -5.46
N ASP A 84 -9.26 -15.06 -5.84
CA ASP A 84 -10.57 -15.06 -5.17
C ASP A 84 -10.43 -15.49 -3.70
N LEU A 85 -9.62 -16.52 -3.42
CA LEU A 85 -9.34 -16.99 -2.06
C LEU A 85 -8.73 -15.90 -1.19
N PHE A 86 -7.67 -15.22 -1.65
CA PHE A 86 -7.01 -14.17 -0.89
C PHE A 86 -7.91 -12.95 -0.72
N LEU A 87 -8.65 -12.57 -1.76
CA LEU A 87 -9.55 -11.43 -1.69
C LEU A 87 -10.67 -11.66 -0.67
N ASN A 88 -11.21 -12.86 -0.61
CA ASN A 88 -12.19 -13.24 0.41
C ASN A 88 -11.59 -13.22 1.82
N ALA A 89 -10.34 -13.69 1.98
CA ALA A 89 -9.66 -13.71 3.28
C ALA A 89 -9.41 -12.29 3.83
N PHE A 90 -9.14 -11.30 2.98
CA PHE A 90 -9.01 -9.90 3.40
C PHE A 90 -10.34 -9.21 3.69
N ALA A 91 -11.46 -9.75 3.20
CA ALA A 91 -12.79 -9.19 3.43
C ALA A 91 -13.45 -9.68 4.73
N THR A 92 -12.84 -10.65 5.41
CA THR A 92 -13.24 -11.20 6.73
C THR A 92 -12.49 -10.54 7.87
#